data_AF-A0A640TN44-F1
#
_entry.id   AF-A0A640TN44-F1
#
_cell.length_a   1.000
_cell.length_b   1.000
_cell.length_c   1.000
_cell.angle_alpha   90.00
_cell.angle_beta   90.00
_cell.angle_gamma   90.00
#
_symmetry.space_group_name_H-M   'P 1'
#
loop_
_entity.id
_entity.type
_entity.pdbx_description
1 polymer ?
#
loop_
_entity_poly.entity_id
_entity_poly.type
_entity_poly.pdbx_seq_one_letter_code
_entity_poly.pdbx_strand_id
1 'polypeptide(L)'
;MSKAVGIAVVRNKVKRRLRHLMRDRLDRLPTGSLVVVRALPGAGDADHGQLARDLDAALERLLGGVPRGCNPPGTATDGGCAPGPRNPGRDPGGSAQ
;
A
#
# COMPACT_ATOMS: atom_id res chain seq x y z
N MET A 1 13.90 1.24 -1.86
CA MET A 1 12.68 0.44 -2.02
C MET A 1 12.95 -0.65 -3.06
N SER A 2 12.64 -1.89 -2.72
CA SER A 2 13.00 -3.09 -3.47
C SER A 2 12.48 -3.05 -4.91
N LYS A 3 13.22 -3.66 -5.84
CA LYS A 3 12.83 -3.78 -7.26
C LYS A 3 11.50 -4.55 -7.43
N ALA A 4 11.15 -5.37 -6.44
CA ALA A 4 9.95 -6.21 -6.36
C ALA A 4 8.63 -5.45 -6.12
N VAL A 5 8.65 -4.13 -5.89
CA VAL A 5 7.42 -3.30 -5.67
C VAL A 5 6.81 -2.78 -6.99
N GLY A 6 7.35 -3.18 -8.14
CA GLY A 6 6.88 -2.73 -9.47
C GLY A 6 7.67 -1.54 -10.03
N ILE A 7 7.17 -0.88 -11.08
CA ILE A 7 7.86 0.24 -11.77
C ILE A 7 8.05 1.49 -10.88
N ALA A 8 8.96 2.39 -11.25
CA ALA A 8 9.30 3.59 -10.46
C ALA A 8 8.07 4.47 -10.15
N VAL A 9 7.12 4.59 -11.08
CA VAL A 9 5.89 5.37 -10.90
C VAL A 9 4.99 4.77 -9.83
N VAL A 10 4.84 3.44 -9.82
CA VAL A 10 4.06 2.71 -8.80
C VAL A 10 4.70 2.92 -7.43
N ARG A 11 6.03 2.77 -7.31
CA ARG A 11 6.77 3.04 -6.06
C ARG A 11 6.60 4.48 -5.59
N ASN A 12 6.68 5.45 -6.49
CA ASN A 12 6.51 6.88 -6.16
C ASN A 12 5.08 7.20 -5.72
N LYS A 13 4.09 6.59 -6.36
CA LYS A 13 2.67 6.71 -6.01
C LYS A 13 2.41 6.15 -4.61
N VAL A 14 2.92 4.94 -4.32
CA VAL A 14 2.84 4.34 -2.97
C VAL A 14 3.52 5.23 -1.93
N LYS A 15 4.74 5.73 -2.20
CA LYS A 15 5.45 6.65 -1.29
C LYS A 15 4.69 7.95 -1.05
N ARG A 16 4.02 8.51 -2.06
CA ARG A 16 3.17 9.71 -1.91
C ARG A 16 1.93 9.39 -1.05
N ARG A 17 1.22 8.31 -1.35
CA ARG A 17 0.04 7.85 -0.59
C ARG A 17 0.35 7.59 0.88
N LEU A 18 1.41 6.84 1.16
CA LEU A 18 1.84 6.54 2.53
C LEU A 18 2.18 7.80 3.31
N ARG A 19 2.81 8.81 2.68
CA ARG A 19 3.10 10.09 3.36
C ARG A 19 1.84 10.87 3.71
N HIS A 20 0.80 10.81 2.88
CA HIS A 20 -0.47 11.45 3.20
C HIS A 20 -1.11 10.76 4.41
N LEU A 21 -1.22 9.43 4.37
CA LEU A 21 -1.78 8.66 5.48
C LEU A 21 -0.99 8.83 6.78
N MET A 22 0.34 8.91 6.69
CA MET A 22 1.18 9.09 7.88
C MET A 22 1.05 10.47 8.51
N ARG A 23 0.71 11.51 7.72
CA ARG A 23 0.55 12.87 8.25
C ARG A 23 -0.52 12.92 9.33
N ASP A 24 -1.65 12.26 9.11
CA ASP A 24 -2.78 12.26 10.05
C ASP A 24 -2.56 11.31 11.24
N ARG A 25 -1.49 10.51 11.21
CA ARG A 25 -1.16 9.51 12.23
C ARG A 25 0.12 9.81 12.99
N LEU A 26 0.88 10.82 12.56
CA LEU A 26 2.14 11.21 13.19
C LEU A 26 1.94 11.62 14.65
N ASP A 27 0.80 12.24 14.96
CA ASP A 27 0.45 12.70 16.32
C ASP A 27 0.26 11.54 17.31
N ARG A 28 0.05 10.31 16.82
CA ARG A 28 -0.06 9.11 17.65
C ARG A 28 1.30 8.53 18.04
N LEU A 29 2.38 8.99 17.42
CA LEU A 29 3.73 8.50 17.69
C LEU A 29 4.38 9.30 18.82
N PRO A 30 5.05 8.64 19.78
CA PRO A 30 5.76 9.34 20.83
C PRO A 30 6.93 10.14 20.24
N THR A 31 7.14 11.35 20.77
CA THR A 31 8.21 12.26 20.36
C THR A 31 9.58 11.59 20.48
N GLY A 32 10.41 11.73 19.44
CA GLY A 32 11.74 11.10 19.36
C GLY A 32 11.76 9.72 18.69
N SER A 33 10.62 9.21 18.20
CA SER A 33 10.54 7.93 17.50
C SER A 33 10.93 8.04 16.03
N LEU A 34 11.72 7.08 15.53
CA LEU A 34 12.02 6.93 14.11
C LEU A 34 11.21 5.76 13.54
N VAL A 35 10.27 6.06 12.63
CA VAL A 35 9.43 5.04 11.98
C VAL A 35 9.84 4.86 10.53
N VAL A 36 10.17 3.62 10.16
CA VAL A 36 10.51 3.24 8.78
C VAL A 36 9.41 2.36 8.20
N VAL A 37 8.74 2.87 7.17
CA VAL A 37 7.74 2.09 6.43
C VAL A 37 8.39 1.40 5.23
N ARG A 38 8.31 0.07 5.18
CA ARG A 38 8.76 -0.73 4.04
C ARG A 38 7.55 -1.19 3.23
N ALA A 39 7.51 -0.80 1.96
CA ALA A 39 6.53 -1.34 1.02
C ALA A 39 6.94 -2.77 0.62
N LEU A 40 6.04 -3.73 0.85
CA LEU A 40 6.22 -5.13 0.46
C LEU A 40 5.91 -5.34 -1.03
N PRO A 41 6.45 -6.40 -1.67
CA PRO A 41 5.98 -6.82 -2.98
C PRO A 41 4.45 -7.03 -2.94
N GLY A 42 3.72 -6.45 -3.89
CA GLY A 42 2.24 -6.39 -3.90
C GLY A 42 1.63 -5.07 -3.43
N ALA A 43 2.39 -4.22 -2.72
CA ALA A 43 1.89 -2.89 -2.30
C ALA A 43 1.61 -1.93 -3.48
N GLY A 44 2.14 -2.24 -4.66
CA GLY A 44 1.89 -1.49 -5.89
C GLY A 44 0.47 -1.66 -6.44
N ASP A 45 -0.10 -2.85 -6.25
CA ASP A 45 -1.43 -3.23 -6.74
C ASP A 45 -2.51 -3.03 -5.65
N ALA A 46 -2.09 -2.83 -4.40
CA ALA A 46 -2.99 -2.55 -3.29
C ALA A 46 -3.70 -1.18 -3.46
N ASP A 47 -5.02 -1.21 -3.24
CA ASP A 47 -5.85 -0.02 -3.22
C ASP A 47 -5.57 0.87 -2.00
N HIS A 48 -5.99 2.13 -2.09
CA HIS A 48 -5.76 3.12 -1.04
C HIS A 48 -6.32 2.69 0.32
N GLY A 49 -7.53 2.12 0.34
CA GLY A 49 -8.14 1.60 1.56
C GLY A 49 -7.39 0.40 2.14
N GLN A 50 -6.81 -0.46 1.29
CA GLN A 50 -5.99 -1.58 1.74
C GLN A 50 -4.69 -1.09 2.37
N LEU A 51 -4.00 -0.14 1.72
CA LEU A 51 -2.79 0.50 2.25
C LEU A 51 -3.03 1.22 3.58
N ALA A 52 -4.19 1.84 3.76
CA ALA A 52 -4.57 2.50 5.01
C ALA A 52 -4.78 1.48 6.14
N ARG A 53 -5.54 0.40 5.89
CA ARG A 53 -5.77 -0.68 6.86
C ARG A 53 -4.46 -1.36 7.28
N ASP A 54 -3.62 -1.71 6.31
CA ASP A 54 -2.34 -2.36 6.58
C ASP A 54 -1.41 -1.45 7.40
N LEU A 55 -1.45 -0.13 7.13
CA LEU A 55 -0.69 0.86 7.89
C LEU A 55 -1.22 1.01 9.33
N ASP A 56 -2.53 1.17 9.50
CA ASP A 56 -3.13 1.33 10.83
C ASP A 56 -2.88 0.08 11.69
N ALA A 57 -3.02 -1.13 11.12
CA ALA A 57 -2.70 -2.38 11.81
C ALA A 57 -1.22 -2.50 12.21
N ALA A 58 -0.30 -2.01 11.37
CA ALA A 58 1.12 -1.96 11.70
C ALA A 58 1.43 -0.94 12.81
N LEU A 59 0.75 0.21 12.81
CA LEU A 59 0.88 1.23 13.87
C LEU A 59 0.32 0.73 15.20
N GLU A 60 -0.83 0.05 15.20
CA GLU A 60 -1.38 -0.57 16.40
C GLU A 60 -0.44 -1.61 16.99
N ARG A 61 0.18 -2.46 16.16
CA ARG A 61 1.21 -3.41 16.61
C ARG A 61 2.45 -2.71 17.17
N LEU A 62 2.89 -1.61 16.56
CA LEU A 62 4.03 -0.83 17.02
C LEU A 62 3.75 -0.19 18.39
N LEU A 63 2.56 0.38 18.58
CA LEU A 63 2.14 1.07 19.80
C LEU A 63 1.70 0.10 20.91
N GLY A 64 1.23 -1.10 20.56
CA GLY A 64 0.73 -2.14 21.48
C GLY A 64 1.80 -2.94 22.22
N GLY A 65 3.08 -2.57 22.10
CA GLY A 65 4.13 -3.02 23.02
C GLY A 65 4.54 -4.49 22.88
N VAL A 66 5.05 -4.90 21.72
CA VAL A 66 5.96 -6.06 21.62
C VAL A 66 7.05 -5.81 20.57
N PRO A 67 8.20 -5.21 20.91
CA PRO A 67 9.39 -5.26 20.06
C PRO A 67 10.09 -6.61 20.30
N ARG A 68 9.45 -7.73 19.95
CA ARG A 68 10.14 -9.02 19.81
C ARG A 68 10.58 -9.12 18.36
N GLY A 69 11.88 -8.93 18.12
CA GLY A 69 12.63 -9.47 16.98
C GLY A 69 12.01 -9.26 15.60
N CYS A 70 12.57 -8.34 14.84
CA CYS A 70 12.36 -8.26 13.40
C CYS A 70 12.58 -9.63 12.72
N ASN A 71 11.51 -10.31 12.30
CA ASN A 71 11.54 -11.25 11.17
C ASN A 71 10.12 -11.60 10.65
N PRO A 72 10.02 -12.22 9.46
CA PRO A 72 9.75 -11.63 8.15
C PRO A 72 8.23 -11.54 7.83
N PRO A 73 7.81 -10.79 6.80
CA PRO A 73 6.47 -10.94 6.25
C PRO A 73 6.44 -12.19 5.37
N GLY A 74 6.23 -13.34 5.99
CA GLY A 74 6.10 -14.63 5.32
C GLY A 74 4.86 -15.35 5.81
N THR A 75 3.68 -14.84 5.43
CA THR A 75 2.44 -15.62 5.27
C THR A 75 1.45 -14.76 4.50
N ALA A 76 1.66 -14.66 3.19
CA ALA A 76 0.55 -14.38 2.29
C ALA A 76 -0.31 -15.66 2.28
N THR A 77 -1.19 -15.76 3.27
CA THR A 77 -2.36 -16.63 3.22
C THR A 77 -3.14 -16.30 1.95
N ASP A 78 -3.54 -17.36 1.25
CA ASP A 78 -4.49 -17.36 0.15
C ASP A 78 -5.63 -16.35 0.35
N GLY A 79 -5.91 -15.62 -0.72
CA GLY A 79 -6.97 -14.63 -0.76
C GLY A 79 -7.14 -14.14 -2.19
N GLY A 80 -7.61 -15.03 -3.06
CA GLY A 80 -8.02 -14.67 -4.41
C GLY A 80 -9.02 -13.52 -4.36
N CYS A 81 -8.71 -12.45 -5.07
CA CYS A 81 -9.71 -11.56 -5.62
C CYS A 81 -9.20 -11.10 -6.98
N ALA A 82 -9.70 -11.75 -8.03
CA ALA A 82 -9.65 -11.20 -9.37
C ALA A 82 -10.81 -10.22 -9.52
N PRO A 83 -10.58 -8.92 -9.72
CA PRO A 83 -11.49 -8.09 -10.50
C PRO A 83 -11.02 -8.17 -11.97
N GLY A 84 -11.82 -8.86 -12.79
CA GLY A 84 -11.52 -9.15 -14.20
C GLY A 84 -11.32 -7.93 -15.10
N PRO A 85 -10.99 -8.15 -16.39
CA PRO A 85 -10.82 -7.07 -17.34
C PRO A 85 -12.19 -6.45 -17.64
N ARG A 86 -12.47 -5.28 -17.03
CA ARG A 86 -13.61 -4.45 -17.44
C ARG A 86 -13.09 -3.23 -18.18
N ASN A 87 -13.03 -3.37 -19.50
CA ASN A 87 -13.26 -2.22 -20.37
C ASN A 87 -14.08 -2.69 -21.58
N PRO A 88 -15.42 -2.60 -21.52
CA PRO A 88 -16.27 -2.70 -22.69
C PRO A 88 -16.46 -1.31 -23.33
N GLY A 89 -16.47 -1.27 -24.66
CA GLY A 89 -17.10 -0.19 -25.42
C GLY A 89 -16.19 0.96 -25.87
N ARG A 90 -15.43 0.74 -26.95
CA ARG A 90 -15.15 1.82 -27.91
C ARG A 90 -15.99 1.51 -29.14
N ASP A 91 -17.18 2.10 -29.19
CA ASP A 91 -18.05 2.03 -30.37
C ASP A 91 -17.37 2.72 -31.57
N PRO A 92 -17.33 2.09 -32.76
CA PRO A 92 -17.07 2.79 -34.01
C PRO A 92 -18.42 3.28 -34.54
N GLY A 93 -18.65 4.59 -34.51
CA GLY A 93 -19.87 5.14 -35.10
C GLY A 93 -19.83 6.65 -35.24
N GLY A 94 -19.72 7.13 -36.48
CA GLY A 94 -20.25 8.44 -36.83
C GLY A 94 -19.37 9.31 -37.73
N SER A 95 -19.51 9.08 -39.04
CA SER A 95 -19.81 10.13 -40.03
C SER A 95 -18.86 11.33 -40.18
N ALA A 96 -18.09 11.34 -41.28
CA ALA A 96 -17.85 12.55 -42.06
C ALA A 96 -17.36 12.17 -43.48
N GLN A 97 -18.29 12.37 -44.43
CA GLN A 97 -18.21 12.54 -45.89
C GLN A 97 -16.95 12.11 -46.64
#